data_AF-A0A7Y2Y053-F1
#
_entry.id   AF-A0A7Y2Y053-F1
#
_cell.length_a   1.000
_cell.length_b   1.000
_cell.length_c   1.000
_cell.angle_alpha   90.00
_cell.angle_beta   90.00
_cell.angle_gamma   90.00
#
_symmetry.space_group_name_H-M   'P 1'
#
loop_
_entity.id
_entity.type
_entity.pdbx_description
1 polymer ?
#
loop_
_entity_poly.entity_id
_entity_poly.type
_entity_poly.pdbx_seq_one_letter_code
_entity_poly.pdbx_strand_id
1 'polypeptide(L)'
;MSVPHLWVRAEQRDNETRVGITPEGVKTLLDAGFDVSVEASDTRVIPTEDYAATGCAIVPAHSWPKAPEDAIIFGLKELPDDGTALRHRHI
;
A
#
# COMPACT_ATOMS: atom_id res chain seq x y z
N MET A 1 16.41 -15.36 3.98
CA MET A 1 15.67 -14.22 4.55
C MET A 1 14.42 -14.07 3.70
N SER A 2 13.25 -13.84 4.28
CA SER A 2 12.05 -13.59 3.48
C SER A 2 12.22 -12.28 2.71
N VAL A 3 11.66 -12.23 1.51
CA VAL A 3 11.56 -11.00 0.72
C VAL A 3 10.67 -10.03 1.51
N PRO A 4 11.10 -8.79 1.80
CA PRO A 4 10.23 -7.83 2.46
C PRO A 4 9.03 -7.49 1.56
N HIS A 5 7.83 -7.53 2.12
CA HIS A 5 6.59 -7.20 1.44
C HIS A 5 6.10 -5.82 1.90
N LEU A 6 6.09 -4.84 0.98
CA LEU A 6 5.50 -3.53 1.22
C LEU A 6 4.04 -3.52 0.74
N TRP A 7 3.12 -3.18 1.64
CA TRP A 7 1.70 -3.04 1.33
C TRP A 7 1.30 -1.56 1.40
N VAL A 8 1.08 -0.93 0.25
CA VAL A 8 0.68 0.47 0.14
C VAL A 8 -0.84 0.55 0.27
N ARG A 9 -1.34 1.03 1.40
CA ARG A 9 -2.79 1.11 1.64
C ARG A 9 -3.42 2.33 0.97
N ALA A 10 -4.72 2.23 0.69
CA ALA A 10 -5.54 3.37 0.30
C ALA A 10 -5.83 4.24 1.52
N GLU A 11 -5.65 5.56 1.37
CA GLU A 11 -5.96 6.52 2.43
C GLU A 11 -7.46 6.62 2.66
N GLN A 12 -7.86 6.77 3.93
CA GLN A 12 -9.25 6.90 4.36
C GLN A 12 -9.57 8.29 4.93
N ARG A 13 -8.54 9.14 5.09
CA ARG A 13 -8.74 10.50 5.57
C ARG A 13 -9.34 11.35 4.46
N ASP A 14 -10.41 12.06 4.76
CA ASP A 14 -11.07 12.98 3.84
C ASP A 14 -10.09 13.94 3.17
N ASN A 15 -10.21 14.08 1.85
CA ASN A 15 -9.39 14.94 0.99
C ASN A 15 -7.89 14.61 0.95
N GLU A 16 -7.46 13.47 1.51
CA GLU A 16 -6.09 13.00 1.34
C GLU A 16 -5.97 12.26 0.01
N THR A 17 -5.44 12.95 -0.99
CA THR A 17 -5.22 12.38 -2.33
C THR A 17 -3.76 11.97 -2.56
N ARG A 18 -2.84 12.29 -1.64
CA ARG A 18 -1.43 11.92 -1.77
C ARG A 18 -1.21 10.46 -1.41
N VAL A 19 -0.03 9.97 -1.79
CA VAL A 19 0.43 8.60 -1.56
C VAL A 19 1.92 8.63 -1.23
N GLY A 20 2.36 7.75 -0.34
CA GLY A 20 3.74 7.78 0.15
C GLY A 20 4.79 7.25 -0.83
N ILE A 21 4.37 6.66 -1.95
CA ILE A 21 5.27 6.10 -2.96
C ILE A 21 4.69 6.29 -4.37
N THR A 22 5.53 6.67 -5.31
CA THR A 22 5.18 6.80 -6.73
C THR A 22 5.34 5.46 -7.46
N PRO A 23 4.78 5.30 -8.68
CA PRO A 23 5.03 4.13 -9.52
C PRO A 23 6.52 3.88 -9.79
N GLU A 24 7.31 4.95 -9.95
CA GLU A 24 8.77 4.86 -10.07
C GLU A 24 9.40 4.24 -8.83
N GLY A 25 9.00 4.70 -7.63
CA GLY A 25 9.47 4.13 -6.37
C GLY A 25 9.07 2.66 -6.21
N VAL A 26 7.85 2.29 -6.62
CA VAL A 26 7.41 0.89 -6.64
C VAL A 26 8.30 0.04 -7.54
N LYS A 27 8.59 0.52 -8.75
CA LYS A 27 9.52 -0.16 -9.67
C LYS A 27 10.90 -0.34 -9.06
N THR A 28 11.45 0.70 -8.42
CA THR A 28 12.74 0.60 -7.71
C THR A 28 12.73 -0.47 -6.62
N LEU A 29 11.64 -0.60 -5.86
CA LEU A 29 11.51 -1.64 -4.83
C LEU A 29 11.41 -3.05 -5.44
N LEU A 30 10.61 -3.22 -6.49
CA LEU A 30 10.50 -4.48 -7.22
C LEU A 30 11.86 -4.91 -7.79
N ASP A 31 12.62 -3.99 -8.40
CA ASP A 31 13.96 -4.23 -8.93
C ASP A 31 14.97 -4.58 -7.81
N ALA A 32 14.76 -4.07 -6.60
CA ALA A 32 15.53 -4.42 -5.41
C ALA A 32 15.10 -5.76 -4.76
N GLY A 33 14.10 -6.44 -5.34
CA GLY A 33 13.61 -7.74 -4.90
C GLY A 33 12.59 -7.70 -3.77
N PHE A 34 11.90 -6.58 -3.56
CA PHE A 34 10.73 -6.51 -2.67
C PHE A 34 9.50 -7.12 -3.34
N ASP A 35 8.58 -7.64 -2.53
CA ASP A 35 7.19 -7.79 -2.95
C ASP A 35 6.46 -6.48 -2.68
N VAL A 36 5.59 -6.06 -3.59
CA VAL A 36 4.80 -4.83 -3.45
C VAL A 36 3.35 -5.09 -3.82
N SER A 37 2.45 -4.82 -2.88
CA SER A 37 1.02 -4.74 -3.13
C SER A 37 0.53 -3.31 -2.95
N VAL A 38 -0.25 -2.82 -3.89
CA VAL A 38 -0.86 -1.49 -3.86
C VAL A 38 -2.37 -1.65 -3.85
N GLU A 39 -3.03 -1.06 -2.85
CA GLU A 39 -4.48 -1.01 -2.82
C GLU A 39 -4.99 -0.09 -3.93
N ALA A 40 -6.03 -0.55 -4.64
CA ALA A 40 -6.84 0.29 -5.50
C ALA A 40 -7.39 1.47 -4.69
N SER A 41 -7.44 2.65 -5.30
CA SER A 41 -7.97 3.86 -4.69
C SER A 41 -8.61 4.73 -5.75
N ASP A 42 -9.82 5.19 -5.47
CA ASP A 42 -10.59 6.10 -6.33
C ASP A 42 -10.30 7.58 -6.03
N THR A 43 -9.58 7.86 -4.93
CA THR A 43 -9.32 9.22 -4.42
C THR A 43 -7.86 9.64 -4.58
N ARG A 44 -6.94 8.67 -4.71
CA ARG A 44 -5.50 8.93 -4.90
C ARG A 44 -5.25 9.68 -6.21
N VAL A 45 -4.36 10.67 -6.17
CA VAL A 45 -3.99 11.51 -7.32
C VAL A 45 -3.26 10.75 -8.42
N ILE A 46 -2.56 9.68 -8.06
CA ILE A 46 -1.90 8.77 -9.01
C ILE A 46 -2.86 7.60 -9.31
N PRO A 47 -3.26 7.42 -10.58
CA PRO A 47 -4.16 6.35 -11.00
C PRO A 47 -3.64 4.95 -10.62
N THR A 48 -4.57 4.05 -10.28
CA THR A 48 -4.23 2.65 -9.96
C THR A 48 -3.57 1.92 -11.15
N GLU A 49 -3.93 2.29 -12.38
CA GLU A 49 -3.34 1.75 -13.61
C GLU A 49 -1.84 2.03 -13.75
N ASP A 50 -1.35 3.19 -13.27
CA ASP A 50 0.07 3.52 -13.29
C ASP A 50 0.87 2.59 -12.38
N TYR A 51 0.29 2.17 -11.25
CA TYR A 51 0.89 1.16 -10.38
C TYR A 51 0.83 -0.23 -11.00
N ALA A 52 -0.30 -0.60 -11.62
CA ALA A 52 -0.43 -1.88 -12.31
C ALA A 52 0.64 -2.05 -13.42
N ALA A 53 0.95 -0.97 -14.13
CA ALA A 53 1.98 -0.95 -15.17
C ALA A 53 3.40 -1.22 -14.66
N THR A 54 3.65 -1.12 -13.35
CA THR A 54 4.95 -1.49 -12.74
C THR A 54 5.14 -2.99 -12.59
N GLY A 55 4.05 -3.77 -12.63
CA GLY A 55 4.05 -5.21 -12.33
C GLY A 55 3.79 -5.55 -10.87
N CYS A 56 3.54 -4.56 -10.00
CA CYS A 56 3.11 -4.81 -8.62
C CYS A 56 1.68 -5.42 -8.55
N ALA A 57 1.35 -6.04 -7.43
CA ALA A 57 0.01 -6.57 -7.22
C ALA A 57 -0.98 -5.44 -6.89
N ILE A 58 -2.06 -5.33 -7.66
CA ILE A 58 -3.19 -4.47 -7.29
C ILE A 58 -4.21 -5.28 -6.49
N VAL A 59 -4.55 -4.78 -5.31
CA VAL A 59 -5.46 -5.44 -4.37
C VAL A 59 -6.63 -4.52 -4.01
N PRO A 60 -7.76 -5.03 -3.49
CA PRO A 60 -8.90 -4.20 -3.14
C PRO A 60 -8.56 -3.11 -2.12
N ALA A 61 -9.22 -1.96 -2.22
CA ALA A 61 -9.12 -0.88 -1.25
C ALA A 61 -9.41 -1.38 0.18
N HIS A 62 -8.63 -0.91 1.15
CA HIS A 62 -8.81 -1.16 2.60
C HIS A 62 -8.76 -2.64 2.98
N SER A 63 -8.07 -3.46 2.19
CA SER A 63 -7.92 -4.89 2.44
C SER A 63 -6.68 -5.26 3.26
N TRP A 64 -5.84 -4.28 3.63
CA TRP A 64 -4.66 -4.43 4.47
C TRP A 64 -4.86 -5.21 5.78
N PRO A 65 -6.03 -5.21 6.48
CA PRO A 65 -6.20 -6.06 7.66
C PRO A 65 -6.10 -7.56 7.36
N LYS A 66 -6.26 -7.94 6.08
CA LYS A 66 -6.14 -9.31 5.56
C LYS A 66 -4.81 -9.55 4.82
N ALA A 67 -3.90 -8.58 4.81
CA ALA A 67 -2.57 -8.75 4.24
C ALA A 67 -1.79 -9.87 4.96
N PRO A 68 -0.80 -10.50 4.31
CA PRO A 68 0.12 -11.43 4.97
C PRO A 68 0.70 -10.87 6.28
N GLU A 69 0.89 -11.70 7.30
CA GLU A 69 1.30 -11.24 8.64
C GLU A 69 2.66 -10.53 8.66
N ASP A 70 3.55 -10.86 7.72
CA ASP A 70 4.88 -10.28 7.59
C ASP A 70 4.92 -9.04 6.68
N ALA A 71 3.79 -8.64 6.09
CA ALA A 71 3.68 -7.42 5.31
C ALA A 71 3.87 -6.16 6.17
N ILE A 72 4.55 -5.18 5.60
CA ILE A 72 4.71 -3.84 6.17
C ILE A 72 3.64 -2.94 5.55
N ILE A 73 2.70 -2.47 6.36
CA ILE A 73 1.62 -1.58 5.91
C ILE A 73 2.14 -0.15 5.89
N PHE A 74 2.15 0.46 4.72
CA PHE A 74 2.63 1.82 4.50
C PHE A 74 1.49 2.76 4.13
N GLY A 75 1.37 3.87 4.87
CA GLY A 75 0.41 4.94 4.57
C GLY A 75 0.82 6.28 5.19
N LEU A 76 0.19 7.35 4.76
CA LEU A 76 0.55 8.72 5.12
C LEU A 76 -0.21 9.27 6.34
N LYS A 77 -1.47 8.87 6.49
CA LYS A 77 -2.37 9.44 7.51
C LYS A 77 -2.71 8.46 8.62
N GLU A 78 -3.40 8.94 9.62
CA GLU A 78 -3.95 8.13 10.68
C GLU A 78 -4.84 7.00 10.14
N LEU A 79 -4.88 5.88 10.87
CA LEU A 79 -5.84 4.81 10.61
C LEU A 79 -7.22 5.21 11.18
N PRO A 80 -8.32 4.63 10.68
CA PRO A 80 -9.64 4.80 11.31
C PRO A 80 -9.62 4.35 12.77
N ASP A 81 -10.30 5.09 13.64
CA ASP A 81 -10.54 4.70 15.03
C ASP A 81 -11.80 3.82 15.12
N ASP A 82 -11.74 2.64 14.51
CA ASP A 82 -12.86 1.68 14.39
C ASP A 82 -12.65 0.38 15.17
N GLY A 83 -11.55 0.30 15.94
CA GLY A 83 -11.18 -0.88 16.72
C GLY A 83 -10.51 -1.99 15.92
N THR A 84 -10.13 -1.77 14.66
CA THR A 84 -9.37 -2.74 13.86
C THR A 84 -8.05 -3.10 14.55
N ALA A 85 -7.81 -4.40 14.73
CA ALA A 85 -6.58 -4.89 15.38
C ALA A 85 -5.34 -4.68 14.49
N LEU A 86 -4.31 -4.02 15.03
CA LEU A 86 -3.05 -3.75 14.33
C LEU A 86 -2.06 -4.89 14.56
N ARG A 87 -2.04 -5.85 13.65
CA ARG A 87 -1.17 -7.05 13.72
C ARG A 87 0.14 -6.88 12.96
N HIS A 88 0.11 -6.06 11.91
CA HIS A 88 1.24 -5.80 11.03
C HIS A 88 2.16 -4.72 11.59
N ARG A 89 3.31 -4.53 10.95
CA ARG A 89 4.13 -3.34 11.14
C ARG A 89 3.57 -2.21 10.29
N HIS A 90 3.34 -1.06 10.92
CA HIS A 90 2.85 0.14 10.23
C HIS A 90 3.97 1.20 10.16
N ILE A 91 4.14 1.80 8.98
CA ILE A 91 5.06 2.91 8.71
C ILE A 91 4.38 4.03 7.94
#